data_AF-A0A852ZLI5-F1
#
_entry.id   AF-A0A852ZLI5-F1
#
_cell.length_a   1.000
_cell.length_b   1.000
_cell.length_c   1.000
_cell.angle_alpha   90.00
_cell.angle_beta   90.00
_cell.angle_gamma   90.00
#
_symmetry.space_group_name_H-M   'P 1'
#
loop_
_entity.id
_entity.type
_entity.pdbx_description
1 polymer ?
#
loop_
_entity_poly.entity_id
_entity_poly.type
_entity_poly.pdbx_seq_one_letter_code
_entity_poly.pdbx_strand_id
1 'polypeptide(L)'
;MEEARSRGRRTRRTGLVVALAVVVAAAAGTTLWLVTAPEDQSAATPATDASPTPGSDAATSATPSAATSPSRDPEIVAAEEEVLEVYRAWWDAQVEAYAKGSSADTALRDYSVDKGRAWVEEQLIRLSQQNIVYTGEPSINPVVDAIDLTDTPHRATITDCIDVTNWIPEYKDTGEPVDLANQAERFVLVSHMSIYNGSWVVDTAEPDRDRAC
;
A
#
# COMPACT_ATOMS: atom_id res chain seq x y z
N MET A 1 39.53 -55.72 29.23
CA MET A 1 39.51 -54.45 29.97
C MET A 1 39.14 -53.38 28.95
N GLU A 2 38.00 -52.71 28.95
CA GLU A 2 36.87 -52.68 29.85
C GLU A 2 35.72 -52.09 29.04
N GLU A 3 34.55 -52.73 29.05
CA GLU A 3 33.32 -52.23 28.48
C GLU A 3 32.92 -50.90 29.15
N ALA A 4 32.60 -49.87 28.37
CA ALA A 4 31.80 -48.74 28.85
C ALA A 4 30.50 -48.64 28.04
N ARG A 5 29.50 -49.36 28.57
CA ARG A 5 28.08 -49.29 28.18
C ARG A 5 27.54 -47.88 28.40
N SER A 6 27.24 -47.16 27.33
CA SER A 6 26.27 -46.05 27.37
C SER A 6 24.89 -46.60 27.03
N ARG A 7 24.10 -46.84 28.09
CA ARG A 7 22.70 -47.26 28.02
C ARG A 7 21.84 -46.09 27.58
N GLY A 8 20.93 -46.39 26.65
CA GLY A 8 20.06 -45.41 26.03
C GLY A 8 19.06 -44.73 26.98
N ARG A 9 18.67 -43.53 26.56
CA ARG A 9 17.32 -42.99 26.78
C ARG A 9 16.65 -42.84 25.42
N ARG A 10 15.93 -43.90 25.02
CA ARG A 10 14.86 -43.78 24.03
C ARG A 10 13.70 -43.05 24.70
N THR A 11 13.67 -41.73 24.60
CA THR A 11 12.49 -40.94 24.96
C THR A 11 11.42 -41.20 23.91
N ARG A 12 10.50 -42.12 24.25
CA ARG A 12 9.23 -42.29 23.55
C ARG A 12 8.45 -40.98 23.72
N ARG A 13 8.45 -40.12 22.71
CA ARG A 13 7.47 -39.04 22.61
C ARG A 13 6.17 -39.67 22.12
N THR A 14 5.37 -40.10 23.09
CA THR A 14 3.99 -40.52 22.92
C THR A 14 3.23 -39.37 22.25
N GLY A 15 2.60 -39.66 21.11
CA GLY A 15 1.76 -38.72 20.41
C GLY A 15 0.60 -38.26 21.28
N LEU A 16 0.36 -36.96 21.28
CA LEU A 16 -0.94 -36.39 21.62
C LEU A 16 -1.43 -35.68 20.37
N VAL A 17 -2.23 -36.39 19.57
CA VAL A 17 -3.06 -35.78 18.54
C VAL A 17 -4.18 -35.08 19.29
N VAL A 18 -4.05 -33.78 19.52
CA VAL A 18 -5.15 -32.96 20.03
C VAL A 18 -6.01 -32.61 18.84
N ALA A 19 -7.04 -33.42 18.62
CA ALA A 19 -8.15 -33.10 17.74
C ALA A 19 -8.91 -31.91 18.34
N LEU A 20 -8.71 -30.70 17.79
CA LEU A 20 -9.60 -29.59 18.09
C LEU A 20 -10.89 -29.78 17.30
N ALA A 21 -11.94 -30.16 18.04
CA ALA A 21 -13.29 -30.28 17.54
C ALA A 21 -13.82 -28.90 17.12
N VAL A 22 -14.29 -28.83 15.88
CA VAL A 22 -15.08 -27.73 15.33
C VAL A 22 -16.41 -27.65 16.08
N VAL A 23 -16.67 -26.56 16.77
CA VAL A 23 -18.00 -26.21 17.27
C VAL A 23 -18.58 -25.15 16.34
N VAL A 24 -19.45 -25.58 15.42
CA VAL A 24 -20.32 -24.70 14.64
C VAL A 24 -21.45 -24.24 15.55
N ALA A 25 -21.45 -22.97 15.95
CA ALA A 25 -22.59 -22.32 16.57
C ALA A 25 -23.23 -21.38 15.55
N ALA A 26 -24.32 -21.83 14.93
CA ALA A 26 -25.19 -21.01 14.10
C ALA A 26 -26.07 -20.12 15.01
N ALA A 27 -26.00 -18.80 14.83
CA ALA A 27 -26.97 -17.87 15.38
C ALA A 27 -27.44 -16.93 14.26
N ALA A 28 -28.65 -17.23 13.76
CA ALA A 28 -29.39 -16.38 12.85
C ALA A 28 -29.84 -15.11 13.57
N GLY A 29 -29.65 -13.95 12.93
CA GLY A 29 -30.06 -12.65 13.47
C GLY A 29 -30.31 -11.65 12.35
N THR A 30 -31.35 -11.90 11.55
CA THR A 30 -31.89 -10.95 10.57
C THR A 30 -32.60 -9.80 11.28
N THR A 31 -32.17 -8.56 11.06
CA THR A 31 -33.00 -7.38 11.34
C THR A 31 -33.23 -6.59 10.04
N LEU A 32 -34.50 -6.54 9.68
CA LEU A 32 -35.10 -5.93 8.51
C LEU A 32 -35.41 -4.47 8.85
N TRP A 33 -34.74 -3.51 8.19
CA TRP A 33 -35.15 -2.10 8.28
C TRP A 33 -36.12 -1.77 7.15
N LEU A 34 -37.35 -1.43 7.53
CA LEU A 34 -38.44 -1.01 6.65
C LEU A 34 -38.14 0.38 6.05
N VAL A 35 -38.24 0.46 4.73
CA VAL A 35 -38.47 1.70 3.97
C VAL A 35 -39.81 2.29 4.38
N THR A 36 -39.82 3.57 4.73
CA THR A 36 -41.04 4.38 4.80
C THR A 36 -40.81 5.67 4.01
N ALA A 37 -41.53 5.79 2.90
CA ALA A 37 -41.74 7.03 2.19
C ALA A 37 -43.23 7.40 2.34
N PRO A 38 -43.56 8.69 2.52
CA PRO A 38 -44.87 9.18 2.16
C PRO A 38 -44.77 10.12 0.95
N GLU A 39 -45.49 9.71 -0.10
CA GLU A 39 -46.14 10.56 -1.09
C GLU A 39 -46.96 11.66 -0.42
N ASP A 40 -46.89 12.89 -0.95
CA ASP A 40 -47.98 13.84 -0.82
C ASP A 40 -48.22 14.55 -2.15
N GLN A 41 -49.51 14.71 -2.44
CA GLN A 41 -50.13 14.83 -3.75
C GLN A 41 -50.96 16.11 -3.74
N SER A 42 -50.71 17.05 -4.66
CA SER A 42 -51.61 18.15 -5.01
C SER A 42 -50.97 18.95 -6.15
N ALA A 43 -51.65 19.49 -7.16
CA ALA A 43 -53.01 19.36 -7.69
C ALA A 43 -52.95 20.02 -9.10
N ALA A 44 -53.94 19.75 -9.92
CA ALA A 44 -54.01 20.15 -11.33
C ALA A 44 -54.14 21.68 -11.58
N THR A 45 -53.93 22.00 -12.85
CA THR A 45 -53.81 23.27 -13.59
C THR A 45 -55.05 24.20 -13.59
N PRO A 46 -54.93 25.42 -14.15
CA PRO A 46 -55.32 25.56 -15.56
C PRO A 46 -54.39 26.46 -16.40
N ALA A 47 -54.46 26.22 -17.70
CA ALA A 47 -53.77 26.91 -18.78
C ALA A 47 -54.19 28.38 -18.92
N THR A 48 -53.28 29.22 -19.42
CA THR A 48 -53.64 30.36 -20.28
C THR A 48 -52.57 30.53 -21.35
N ASP A 49 -53.08 30.46 -22.57
CA ASP A 49 -52.44 30.63 -23.87
C ASP A 49 -51.97 32.08 -24.07
N ALA A 50 -50.74 32.29 -24.53
CA ALA A 50 -50.34 33.44 -25.35
C ALA A 50 -48.90 33.28 -25.90
N SER A 51 -48.80 33.09 -27.21
CA SER A 51 -47.67 33.47 -28.08
C SER A 51 -48.27 34.19 -29.30
N PRO A 52 -47.54 34.94 -30.15
CA PRO A 52 -46.08 35.16 -30.25
C PRO A 52 -45.74 36.69 -30.30
N THR A 53 -44.51 37.23 -30.46
CA THR A 53 -43.61 37.27 -31.66
C THR A 53 -42.46 38.29 -31.35
N PRO A 54 -41.45 38.55 -32.22
CA PRO A 54 -40.02 38.54 -31.88
C PRO A 54 -39.39 39.94 -31.73
N GLY A 55 -38.32 40.01 -30.92
CA GLY A 55 -37.48 41.21 -30.80
C GLY A 55 -36.00 40.81 -30.81
N SER A 56 -35.38 41.01 -31.97
CA SER A 56 -33.93 41.09 -32.17
C SER A 56 -33.32 42.05 -31.16
N ASP A 57 -32.23 41.68 -30.47
CA ASP A 57 -31.08 42.56 -30.27
C ASP A 57 -29.90 41.86 -29.56
N ALA A 58 -28.72 42.15 -30.11
CA ALA A 58 -27.39 42.15 -29.49
C ALA A 58 -26.79 40.81 -28.97
N ALA A 59 -26.02 40.18 -29.86
CA ALA A 59 -24.87 39.37 -29.49
C ALA A 59 -23.92 40.18 -28.59
N THR A 60 -23.87 39.84 -27.30
CA THR A 60 -22.78 40.24 -26.43
C THR A 60 -21.81 39.06 -26.38
N SER A 61 -20.71 39.16 -27.14
CA SER A 61 -19.56 38.29 -26.95
C SER A 61 -19.03 38.51 -25.54
N ALA A 62 -19.36 37.58 -24.63
CA ALA A 62 -18.70 37.51 -23.35
C ALA A 62 -17.25 37.05 -23.59
N THR A 63 -16.30 37.95 -23.38
CA THR A 63 -14.88 37.62 -23.26
C THR A 63 -14.73 36.56 -22.17
N PRO A 64 -14.08 35.41 -22.42
CA PRO A 64 -13.84 34.44 -21.36
C PRO A 64 -12.93 35.12 -20.33
N SER A 65 -13.49 35.39 -19.15
CA SER A 65 -12.71 35.77 -17.98
C SER A 65 -11.82 34.57 -17.65
N ALA A 66 -10.51 34.72 -17.85
CA ALA A 66 -9.56 33.69 -17.48
C ALA A 66 -9.72 33.43 -15.97
N ALA A 67 -10.32 32.29 -15.63
CA ALA A 67 -10.35 31.80 -14.26
C ALA A 67 -8.90 31.54 -13.86
N THR A 68 -8.38 32.35 -12.94
CA THR A 68 -7.10 32.10 -12.30
C THR A 68 -7.25 30.81 -11.50
N SER A 69 -6.80 29.68 -12.06
CA SER A 69 -6.62 28.46 -11.26
C SER A 69 -5.72 28.80 -10.08
N PRO A 70 -6.01 28.33 -8.86
CA PRO A 70 -5.10 28.52 -7.74
C PRO A 70 -3.75 27.89 -8.10
N SER A 71 -2.70 28.71 -8.13
CA SER A 71 -1.32 28.21 -8.20
C SER A 71 -1.03 27.46 -6.91
N ARG A 72 -0.48 26.25 -7.01
CA ARG A 72 0.04 25.54 -5.82
C ARG A 72 1.20 26.33 -5.22
N ASP A 73 1.38 26.20 -3.91
CA ASP A 73 2.52 26.77 -3.19
C ASP A 73 3.83 26.16 -3.72
N PRO A 74 4.81 26.98 -4.16
CA PRO A 74 6.07 26.48 -4.69
C PRO A 74 6.87 25.61 -3.70
N GLU A 75 6.80 25.86 -2.40
CA GLU A 75 7.51 25.05 -1.40
C GLU A 75 6.92 23.64 -1.30
N ILE A 76 5.59 23.53 -1.39
CA ILE A 76 4.89 22.24 -1.40
C ILE A 76 5.24 21.44 -2.67
N VAL A 77 5.30 22.10 -3.83
CA VAL A 77 5.68 21.44 -5.09
C VAL A 77 7.11 20.89 -5.03
N ALA A 78 8.05 21.67 -4.50
CA ALA A 78 9.43 21.21 -4.33
C ALA A 78 9.53 20.02 -3.36
N ALA A 79 8.78 20.07 -2.24
CA ALA A 79 8.73 18.96 -1.30
C ALA A 79 8.09 17.70 -1.91
N GLU A 80 7.07 17.84 -2.77
CA GLU A 80 6.43 16.72 -3.48
C GLU A 80 7.42 15.98 -4.38
N GLU A 81 8.24 16.74 -5.11
CA GLU A 81 9.30 16.18 -5.97
C GLU A 81 10.37 15.46 -5.16
N GLU A 82 10.86 16.06 -4.07
CA GLU A 82 11.89 15.48 -3.19
C GLU A 82 11.40 14.20 -2.49
N VAL A 83 10.17 14.22 -1.96
CA VAL A 83 9.51 13.07 -1.34
C VAL A 83 9.41 11.90 -2.32
N LEU A 84 9.00 12.16 -3.56
CA LEU A 84 8.91 11.13 -4.59
C LEU A 84 10.28 10.62 -5.05
N GLU A 85 11.31 11.48 -5.08
CA GLU A 85 12.68 11.06 -5.37
C GLU A 85 13.19 10.08 -4.31
N VAL A 86 13.10 10.45 -3.03
CA VAL A 86 13.54 9.61 -1.90
C VAL A 86 12.75 8.30 -1.85
N TYR A 87 11.44 8.35 -2.06
CA TYR A 87 10.60 7.16 -2.07
C TYR A 87 11.00 6.17 -3.18
N ARG A 88 11.35 6.65 -4.37
CA ARG A 88 11.87 5.80 -5.45
C ARG A 88 13.25 5.23 -5.12
N ALA A 89 14.14 6.05 -4.55
CA ALA A 89 15.45 5.59 -4.12
C ALA A 89 15.36 4.51 -3.01
N TRP A 90 14.34 4.58 -2.14
CA TRP A 90 14.03 3.51 -1.19
C TRP A 90 13.64 2.20 -1.90
N TRP A 91 12.80 2.26 -2.94
CA TRP A 91 12.46 1.08 -3.75
C TRP A 91 13.67 0.50 -4.49
N ASP A 92 14.51 1.33 -5.08
CA ASP A 92 15.74 0.87 -5.74
C ASP A 92 16.66 0.13 -4.75
N ALA A 93 16.80 0.67 -3.53
CA ALA A 93 17.57 0.02 -2.47
C ALA A 93 16.95 -1.31 -2.02
N GLN A 94 15.62 -1.43 -2.03
CA GLN A 94 14.95 -2.71 -1.78
C GLN A 94 15.23 -3.71 -2.90
N VAL A 95 15.10 -3.32 -4.16
CA VAL A 95 15.40 -4.20 -5.30
C VAL A 95 16.83 -4.75 -5.18
N GLU A 96 17.81 -3.90 -4.87
CA GLU A 96 19.19 -4.32 -4.61
C GLU A 96 19.30 -5.31 -3.45
N ALA A 97 18.64 -5.00 -2.32
CA ALA A 97 18.71 -5.83 -1.11
C ALA A 97 18.10 -7.22 -1.32
N TYR A 98 16.96 -7.31 -2.00
CA TYR A 98 16.29 -8.57 -2.30
C TYR A 98 17.06 -9.41 -3.32
N ALA A 99 17.72 -8.79 -4.30
CA ALA A 99 18.63 -9.48 -5.22
C ALA A 99 19.86 -10.06 -4.50
N LYS A 100 20.38 -9.36 -3.48
CA LYS A 100 21.47 -9.88 -2.63
C LYS A 100 21.00 -10.91 -1.61
N GLY A 101 19.72 -10.85 -1.21
CA GLY A 101 19.18 -11.55 -0.04
C GLY A 101 19.63 -10.94 1.29
N SER A 102 20.05 -9.67 1.29
CA SER A 102 20.56 -8.93 2.46
C SER A 102 20.57 -7.43 2.16
N SER A 103 20.29 -6.61 3.18
CA SER A 103 20.42 -5.15 3.09
C SER A 103 21.84 -4.65 3.37
N ALA A 104 22.78 -5.56 3.71
CA ALA A 104 24.18 -5.20 3.88
C ALA A 104 24.76 -4.59 2.60
N ASP A 105 25.51 -3.51 2.76
CA ASP A 105 26.11 -2.77 1.65
C ASP A 105 25.09 -2.32 0.58
N THR A 106 23.87 -1.96 1.02
CA THR A 106 22.82 -1.30 0.21
C THR A 106 22.47 0.05 0.82
N ALA A 107 21.79 0.91 0.06
CA ALA A 107 21.34 2.22 0.53
C ALA A 107 20.04 2.18 1.37
N LEU A 108 19.54 0.99 1.75
CA LEU A 108 18.23 0.87 2.42
C LEU A 108 18.13 1.73 3.69
N ARG A 109 19.23 1.83 4.44
CA ARG A 109 19.30 2.60 5.70
C ARG A 109 19.31 4.11 5.49
N ASP A 110 19.65 4.57 4.30
CA ASP A 110 19.72 5.99 3.96
C ASP A 110 18.32 6.54 3.67
N TYR A 111 17.41 5.68 3.17
CA TYR A 111 16.05 6.08 2.76
C TYR A 111 14.93 5.54 3.66
N SER A 112 15.26 4.76 4.69
CA SER A 112 14.24 4.23 5.61
C SER A 112 14.70 4.08 7.05
N VAL A 113 13.75 4.27 7.96
CA VAL A 113 13.92 4.17 9.41
C VAL A 113 12.76 3.40 10.03
N ASP A 114 12.86 3.14 11.34
CA ASP A 114 11.80 2.57 12.18
C ASP A 114 11.04 1.40 11.53
N LYS A 115 9.71 1.52 11.39
CA LYS A 115 8.85 0.45 10.86
C LYS A 115 9.03 0.29 9.36
N GLY A 116 9.28 1.37 8.63
CA GLY A 116 9.55 1.35 7.19
C GLY A 116 10.76 0.48 6.88
N ARG A 117 11.85 0.62 7.65
CA ARG A 117 13.03 -0.24 7.52
C ARG A 117 12.81 -1.65 8.05
N ALA A 118 12.19 -1.79 9.22
CA ALA A 118 11.96 -3.09 9.85
C ALA A 118 11.12 -4.01 8.94
N TRP A 119 10.13 -3.45 8.23
CA TRP A 119 9.32 -4.20 7.27
C TRP A 119 10.17 -4.92 6.22
N VAL A 120 11.12 -4.22 5.61
CA VAL A 120 12.05 -4.78 4.59
C VAL A 120 13.00 -5.80 5.21
N GLU A 121 13.63 -5.45 6.34
CA GLU A 121 14.59 -6.32 7.02
C GLU A 121 13.96 -7.65 7.45
N GLU A 122 12.72 -7.63 7.93
CA GLU A 122 11.98 -8.84 8.31
C GLU A 122 11.74 -9.78 7.12
N GLN A 123 11.44 -9.25 5.92
CA GLN A 123 11.28 -10.07 4.73
C GLN A 123 12.62 -10.70 4.31
N LEU A 124 13.69 -9.90 4.27
CA LEU A 124 15.03 -10.38 3.91
C LEU A 124 15.52 -11.49 4.86
N ILE A 125 15.23 -11.38 6.17
CA ILE A 125 15.55 -12.43 7.13
C ILE A 125 14.78 -13.72 6.81
N ARG A 126 13.49 -13.65 6.50
CA ARG A 126 12.69 -14.84 6.14
C ARG A 126 13.15 -15.49 4.84
N LEU A 127 13.50 -14.69 3.84
CA LEU A 127 13.95 -15.17 2.54
C LEU A 127 15.34 -15.81 2.63
N SER A 128 16.26 -15.17 3.35
CA SER A 128 17.61 -15.72 3.56
C SER A 128 17.61 -17.06 4.30
N GLN A 129 16.71 -17.26 5.27
CA GLN A 129 16.52 -18.56 5.94
C GLN A 129 16.08 -19.69 4.99
N GLN A 130 15.48 -19.34 3.86
CA GLN A 130 15.01 -20.26 2.83
C GLN A 130 15.94 -20.32 1.61
N ASN A 131 17.06 -19.60 1.66
CA ASN A 131 17.98 -19.42 0.54
C ASN A 131 17.32 -18.84 -0.72
N ILE A 132 16.40 -17.89 -0.54
CA ILE A 132 15.65 -17.23 -1.60
C ILE A 132 16.17 -15.81 -1.81
N VAL A 133 16.32 -15.42 -3.07
CA VAL A 133 16.56 -14.05 -3.55
C VAL A 133 15.49 -13.69 -4.58
N TYR A 134 15.44 -12.44 -5.00
CA TYR A 134 14.55 -12.02 -6.09
C TYR A 134 15.33 -11.49 -7.29
N THR A 135 14.79 -11.70 -8.49
CA THR A 135 15.24 -11.09 -9.74
C THR A 135 14.14 -10.19 -10.32
N GLY A 136 14.53 -9.23 -11.17
CA GLY A 136 13.61 -8.22 -11.67
C GLY A 136 13.29 -7.14 -10.62
N GLU A 137 12.18 -6.45 -10.82
CA GLU A 137 11.76 -5.31 -9.99
C GLU A 137 10.23 -5.18 -10.00
N PRO A 138 9.64 -4.62 -8.94
CA PRO A 138 8.22 -4.27 -8.96
C PRO A 138 7.97 -3.07 -9.88
N SER A 139 6.76 -2.97 -10.41
CA SER A 139 6.26 -1.71 -10.97
C SER A 139 5.56 -0.92 -9.87
N ILE A 140 5.90 0.37 -9.78
CA ILE A 140 5.34 1.30 -8.78
C ILE A 140 4.69 2.49 -9.48
N ASN A 141 3.64 3.05 -8.87
CA ASN A 141 2.95 4.27 -9.32
C ASN A 141 2.58 5.14 -8.11
N PRO A 142 3.57 5.73 -7.41
CA PRO A 142 3.35 6.47 -6.19
C PRO A 142 2.66 7.81 -6.46
N VAL A 143 1.74 8.17 -5.56
CA VAL A 143 1.06 9.46 -5.50
C VAL A 143 1.25 10.04 -4.11
N VAL A 144 1.68 11.30 -4.04
CA VAL A 144 1.73 12.03 -2.76
C VAL A 144 0.33 12.51 -2.42
N ASP A 145 -0.23 11.97 -1.34
CA ASP A 145 -1.57 12.33 -0.87
C ASP A 145 -1.56 13.61 -0.05
N ALA A 146 -0.48 13.84 0.71
CA ALA A 146 -0.36 14.97 1.62
C ALA A 146 1.11 15.31 1.92
N ILE A 147 1.37 16.60 2.15
CA ILE A 147 2.62 17.14 2.68
C ILE A 147 2.28 18.14 3.77
N ASP A 148 2.92 18.00 4.93
CA ASP A 148 2.85 18.94 6.06
C ASP A 148 4.25 19.46 6.39
N LEU A 149 4.52 20.70 5.94
CA LEU A 149 5.76 21.43 6.25
C LEU A 149 5.65 22.25 7.54
N THR A 150 4.50 22.23 8.22
CA THR A 150 4.28 22.96 9.49
C THR A 150 4.56 22.09 10.71
N ASP A 151 4.50 20.77 10.55
CA ASP A 151 4.91 19.79 11.55
C ASP A 151 6.43 19.80 11.82
N THR A 152 6.83 19.31 12.98
CA THR A 152 8.25 19.08 13.30
C THR A 152 8.45 17.66 13.82
N PRO A 153 9.09 16.76 13.04
CA PRO A 153 9.61 16.97 11.67
C PRO A 153 8.49 17.16 10.64
N HIS A 154 8.82 17.71 9.46
CA HIS A 154 7.91 17.73 8.31
C HIS A 154 7.47 16.30 7.96
N ARG A 155 6.25 16.15 7.45
CA ARG A 155 5.64 14.86 7.12
C ARG A 155 5.08 14.81 5.71
N ALA A 156 5.04 13.62 5.14
CA ALA A 156 4.35 13.34 3.89
C ALA A 156 3.67 11.97 3.94
N THR A 157 2.62 11.80 3.14
CA THR A 157 1.93 10.52 2.95
C THR A 157 1.90 10.17 1.47
N ILE A 158 2.26 8.93 1.16
CA ILE A 158 2.24 8.38 -0.19
C ILE A 158 1.30 7.19 -0.22
N THR A 159 0.44 7.14 -1.24
CA THR A 159 -0.26 5.93 -1.65
C THR A 159 0.35 5.44 -2.96
N ASP A 160 0.68 4.16 -3.01
CA ASP A 160 1.33 3.54 -4.16
C ASP A 160 0.64 2.22 -4.52
N CYS A 161 0.41 2.01 -5.81
CA CYS A 161 0.03 0.70 -6.31
C CYS A 161 1.29 -0.07 -6.69
N ILE A 162 1.55 -1.16 -5.96
CA ILE A 162 2.68 -2.04 -6.21
C ILE A 162 2.22 -3.22 -7.05
N ASP A 163 2.90 -3.46 -8.16
CA ASP A 163 2.76 -4.67 -8.97
C ASP A 163 4.07 -5.47 -8.93
N VAL A 164 4.03 -6.64 -8.30
CA VAL A 164 5.18 -7.53 -8.11
C VAL A 164 5.24 -8.67 -9.12
N THR A 165 4.41 -8.65 -10.17
CA THR A 165 4.33 -9.73 -11.18
C THR A 165 5.68 -10.05 -11.83
N ASN A 166 6.54 -9.04 -11.98
CA ASN A 166 7.87 -9.19 -12.59
C ASN A 166 9.01 -9.28 -11.57
N TRP A 167 8.69 -9.41 -10.28
CA TRP A 167 9.68 -9.52 -9.21
C TRP A 167 9.70 -10.96 -8.71
N ILE A 168 10.58 -11.76 -9.29
CA ILE A 168 10.49 -13.21 -9.27
C ILE A 168 11.37 -13.78 -8.15
N PRO A 169 10.81 -14.51 -7.17
CA PRO A 169 11.60 -15.22 -6.18
C PRO A 169 12.29 -16.45 -6.81
N GLU A 170 13.57 -16.64 -6.48
CA GLU A 170 14.40 -17.74 -6.98
C GLU A 170 15.28 -18.31 -5.85
N TYR A 171 15.62 -19.59 -5.94
CA TYR A 171 16.65 -20.15 -5.07
C TYR A 171 18.02 -19.60 -5.45
N LYS A 172 18.73 -19.03 -4.47
CA LYS A 172 20.01 -18.34 -4.69
C LYS A 172 21.08 -19.22 -5.34
N ASP A 173 21.10 -20.51 -5.02
CA ASP A 173 22.13 -21.43 -5.51
C ASP A 173 21.87 -21.96 -6.92
N THR A 174 20.60 -22.07 -7.32
CA THR A 174 20.20 -22.74 -8.58
C THR A 174 19.60 -21.79 -9.60
N GLY A 175 19.08 -20.63 -9.18
CA GLY A 175 18.29 -19.72 -10.03
C GLY A 175 16.93 -20.29 -10.44
N GLU A 176 16.50 -21.39 -9.81
CA GLU A 176 15.17 -21.95 -10.09
C GLU A 176 14.08 -21.11 -9.40
N PRO A 177 12.98 -20.80 -10.11
CA PRO A 177 11.90 -20.00 -9.55
C PRO A 177 11.22 -20.71 -8.38
N VAL A 178 10.79 -19.94 -7.39
CA VAL A 178 10.08 -20.41 -6.21
C VAL A 178 8.61 -20.00 -6.29
N ASP A 179 7.70 -20.95 -6.13
CA ASP A 179 6.29 -20.62 -5.93
C ASP A 179 6.05 -20.31 -4.44
N LEU A 180 5.91 -19.03 -4.13
CA LEU A 180 5.49 -18.59 -2.80
C LEU A 180 3.97 -18.49 -2.78
N ALA A 181 3.32 -19.56 -2.32
CA ALA A 181 1.87 -19.70 -2.36
C ALA A 181 1.12 -18.50 -1.75
N ASN A 182 0.03 -18.09 -2.43
CA ASN A 182 -0.92 -17.05 -2.00
C ASN A 182 -0.33 -15.64 -1.82
N GLN A 183 0.66 -15.24 -2.62
CA GLN A 183 1.07 -13.84 -2.68
C GLN A 183 0.15 -13.02 -3.59
N ALA A 184 -0.27 -11.85 -3.11
CA ALA A 184 -0.96 -10.87 -3.95
C ALA A 184 0.04 -10.30 -4.96
N GLU A 185 -0.25 -10.43 -6.26
CA GLU A 185 0.56 -9.88 -7.34
C GLU A 185 0.48 -8.35 -7.42
N ARG A 186 -0.64 -7.79 -6.96
CA ARG A 186 -0.87 -6.34 -6.91
C ARG A 186 -1.52 -5.96 -5.58
N PHE A 187 -1.02 -4.90 -4.97
CA PHE A 187 -1.56 -4.40 -3.70
C PHE A 187 -1.28 -2.91 -3.54
N VAL A 188 -2.05 -2.26 -2.68
CA VAL A 188 -1.79 -0.86 -2.34
C VAL A 188 -0.86 -0.78 -1.13
N LEU A 189 0.13 0.09 -1.20
CA LEU A 189 1.01 0.44 -0.09
C LEU A 189 0.72 1.87 0.33
N VAL A 190 0.46 2.08 1.62
CA VAL A 190 0.46 3.42 2.21
C VAL A 190 1.76 3.57 2.99
N SER A 191 2.51 4.63 2.69
CA SER A 191 3.77 4.94 3.36
C SER A 191 3.71 6.34 3.94
N HIS A 192 4.23 6.49 5.16
CA HIS A 192 4.49 7.81 5.71
C HIS A 192 5.99 8.11 5.67
N MET A 193 6.29 9.37 5.44
CA MET A 193 7.64 9.88 5.36
C MET A 193 7.79 11.06 6.30
N SER A 194 8.99 11.19 6.87
CA SER A 194 9.34 12.32 7.72
C SER A 194 10.79 12.70 7.56
N ILE A 195 11.14 13.92 7.98
CA ILE A 195 12.55 14.34 8.02
C ILE A 195 13.25 13.64 9.19
N TYR A 196 14.31 12.90 8.87
CA TYR A 196 15.25 12.30 9.82
C TYR A 196 16.68 12.69 9.44
N ASN A 197 17.44 13.23 10.40
CA ASN A 197 18.79 13.75 10.17
C ASN A 197 18.92 14.76 9.00
N GLY A 198 17.85 15.51 8.72
CA GLY A 198 17.85 16.54 7.68
C GLY A 198 17.47 16.06 6.27
N SER A 199 17.05 14.80 6.11
CA SER A 199 16.58 14.25 4.84
C SER A 199 15.25 13.52 5.03
N TRP A 200 14.42 13.48 3.99
CA TRP A 200 13.24 12.63 3.99
C TRP A 200 13.64 11.17 4.09
N VAL A 201 12.85 10.39 4.81
CA VAL A 201 12.96 8.94 4.89
C VAL A 201 11.58 8.32 5.01
N VAL A 202 11.44 7.06 4.59
CA VAL A 202 10.26 6.24 4.86
C VAL A 202 10.31 5.76 6.31
N ASP A 203 9.36 6.22 7.13
CA ASP A 203 9.28 5.84 8.56
C ASP A 203 8.34 4.64 8.80
N THR A 204 7.38 4.45 7.90
CA THR A 204 6.35 3.42 7.95
C THR A 204 5.97 3.00 6.53
N ALA A 205 5.67 1.71 6.38
CA ALA A 205 5.22 1.11 5.13
C ALA A 205 4.14 0.07 5.49
N GLU A 206 2.91 0.30 5.03
CA GLU A 206 1.72 -0.45 5.42
C GLU A 206 1.05 -1.07 4.18
N PRO A 207 1.48 -2.29 3.77
CA PRO A 207 0.90 -2.95 2.61
C PRO A 207 -0.51 -3.47 2.91
N ASP A 208 -1.48 -3.02 2.14
CA ASP A 208 -2.87 -3.50 2.12
C ASP A 208 -3.04 -4.49 0.96
N ARG A 209 -2.78 -5.77 1.25
CA ARG A 209 -2.83 -6.86 0.26
C ARG A 209 -4.25 -7.33 -0.08
N ASP A 210 -5.25 -6.87 0.68
CA ASP A 210 -6.66 -7.17 0.43
C ASP A 210 -7.32 -6.10 -0.45
N ARG A 211 -6.66 -4.93 -0.60
CA ARG A 211 -7.10 -3.83 -1.45
C ARG A 211 -6.47 -3.93 -2.83
N ALA A 212 -7.33 -4.10 -3.83
CA ALA A 212 -6.93 -3.98 -5.23
C ALA A 212 -6.54 -2.53 -5.56
N CYS A 213 -5.52 -2.41 -6.41
CA CYS A 213 -5.40 -1.28 -7.32
C CYS A 213 -6.34 -1.47 -8.53
#